data_AF-A0A9D8LP65-F1
#
_entry.id   AF-A0A9D8LP65-F1
#
_cell.length_a   1.000
_cell.length_b   1.000
_cell.length_c   1.000
_cell.angle_alpha   90.00
_cell.angle_beta   90.00
_cell.angle_gamma   90.00
#
_symmetry.space_group_name_H-M   'P 1'
#
loop_
_entity.id
_entity.type
_entity.pdbx_description
1 polymer ?
#
loop_
_entity_poly.entity_id
_entity_poly.type
_entity_poly.pdbx_seq_one_letter_code
_entity_poly.pdbx_strand_id
1 'polypeptide(L)' 'MSKITDKDVFAATANGDGTYNGFKLAQWLYEATTGKPLSDEDAKKLVAEAQEKAKARRDVRSPGS' A
#
# COMPACT_ATOMS: atom_id res chain seq x y z
N MET A 1 10.65 -9.61 20.10
CA MET A 1 10.10 -9.29 18.77
C MET A 1 11.05 -8.33 18.09
N SER A 2 11.73 -8.74 17.02
CA SER A 2 12.53 -7.81 16.22
C SER A 2 11.62 -6.71 15.70
N LYS A 3 11.94 -5.44 15.99
CA LYS A 3 11.27 -4.29 15.38
C LYS A 3 11.58 -4.33 13.89
N ILE A 4 10.59 -4.72 13.09
CA ILE A 4 10.65 -4.54 11.64
C ILE A 4 10.84 -3.05 11.40
N THR A 5 11.91 -2.70 10.68
CA THR A 5 12.29 -1.33 10.41
C THR A 5 11.67 -0.85 9.11
N ASP A 6 11.55 0.46 8.92
CA ASP A 6 11.03 1.03 7.67
C ASP A 6 11.79 0.50 6.44
N LYS A 7 13.09 0.21 6.59
CA LYS A 7 13.94 -0.41 5.55
C LYS A 7 13.44 -1.78 5.10
N ASP A 8 12.92 -2.60 6.02
CA ASP A 8 12.41 -3.93 5.70
C ASP A 8 11.11 -3.83 4.88
N VAL A 9 10.27 -2.84 5.20
CA VAL A 9 9.05 -2.52 4.45
C VAL A 9 9.39 -2.03 3.05
N PHE A 10 10.35 -1.11 2.94
CA PHE A 10 10.81 -0.62 1.65
C PHE A 10 11.39 -1.73 0.77
N ALA A 11 12.18 -2.64 1.34
CA ALA A 11 12.73 -3.78 0.62
C ALA A 11 11.65 -4.77 0.16
N ALA A 12 10.67 -5.08 1.02
CA ALA A 12 9.59 -6.03 0.71
C ALA A 12 8.62 -5.50 -0.36
N THR A 13 8.49 -4.17 -0.47
CA THR A 13 7.51 -3.51 -1.34
C THR A 13 8.10 -2.91 -2.59
N ALA A 14 9.43 -2.88 -2.76
CA ALA A 14 10.07 -2.36 -3.96
C ALA A 14 9.85 -3.26 -5.19
N ASN A 15 9.64 -2.64 -6.34
CA ASN A 15 9.64 -3.32 -7.66
C ASN A 15 11.04 -3.37 -8.30
N GLY A 16 12.05 -2.74 -7.69
CA GLY A 16 13.43 -2.70 -8.19
C GLY A 16 13.74 -1.57 -9.17
N ASP A 17 12.75 -0.77 -9.56
CA ASP A 17 12.83 0.36 -10.49
C ASP A 17 12.60 1.73 -9.81
N GLY A 18 12.65 1.76 -8.48
CA GLY A 18 12.31 2.94 -7.68
C GLY A 18 10.80 3.14 -7.46
N THR A 19 9.96 2.24 -7.98
CA THR A 19 8.52 2.20 -7.67
C THR A 19 8.20 1.16 -6.60
N TYR A 20 7.05 1.35 -5.94
CA TYR A 20 6.59 0.48 -4.86
C TYR A 20 5.30 -0.22 -5.24
N ASN A 21 5.22 -1.48 -4.84
CA ASN A 21 4.06 -2.32 -5.01
C ASN A 21 3.08 -2.10 -3.85
N GLY A 22 2.03 -1.32 -4.11
CA GLY A 22 0.96 -1.05 -3.14
C GLY A 22 0.27 -2.32 -2.63
N PHE A 23 0.25 -3.39 -3.41
CA PHE A 23 -0.31 -4.68 -3.02
C PHE A 23 0.50 -5.36 -1.93
N LYS A 24 1.83 -5.48 -2.13
CA LYS A 24 2.74 -6.05 -1.13
C LYS A 24 2.74 -5.22 0.15
N LEU A 25 2.63 -3.89 0.03
CA LEU A 25 2.55 -3.00 1.17
C LEU A 25 1.25 -3.22 1.98
N ALA A 26 0.11 -3.36 1.31
CA ALA A 26 -1.16 -3.60 1.97
C ALA A 26 -1.19 -4.95 2.71
N GLN A 27 -0.66 -6.01 2.09
CA GLN A 27 -0.53 -7.32 2.74
C GLN A 27 0.35 -7.25 3.99
N TRP A 28 1.52 -6.61 3.87
CA TRP A 28 2.43 -6.46 5.00
C TRP A 28 1.82 -5.66 6.15
N LEU A 29 1.20 -4.51 5.87
CA LEU A 29 0.55 -3.68 6.90
C LEU A 29 -0.57 -4.43 7.62
N TYR A 30 -1.36 -5.20 6.88
CA TYR A 30 -2.45 -5.99 7.46
C TYR A 30 -1.92 -7.09 8.38
N GLU A 31 -0.89 -7.81 7.94
CA GLU A 31 -0.27 -8.86 8.77
C GLU A 31 0.43 -8.28 10.00
N ALA A 32 1.14 -7.16 9.85
CA ALA A 32 1.79 -6.48 10.97
C ALA A 32 0.81 -5.97 12.04
N THR A 33 -0.42 -5.61 11.64
CA THR A 33 -1.44 -5.07 12.56
C THR A 33 -2.35 -6.14 13.14
N THR A 34 -2.68 -7.17 12.38
CA THR A 34 -3.65 -8.20 12.77
C THR A 34 -3.01 -9.52 13.18
N GLY A 35 -1.75 -9.74 12.83
CA GLY A 35 -1.06 -11.02 12.97
C GLY A 35 -1.57 -12.11 12.01
N LYS A 36 -2.37 -11.74 11.00
CA LYS A 36 -2.97 -12.68 10.03
C LYS A 36 -2.60 -12.29 8.60
N PRO A 37 -2.40 -13.28 7.70
CA PRO A 37 -2.16 -12.98 6.30
C PRO A 37 -3.41 -12.37 5.65
N LEU A 38 -3.19 -11.40 4.77
CA LEU A 38 -4.25 -10.82 3.94
C LEU A 38 -4.36 -11.60 2.63
N SER A 39 -5.58 -12.00 2.25
CA SER A 39 -5.83 -12.68 0.99
C SER A 39 -5.48 -11.78 -0.20
N ASP A 40 -5.07 -12.39 -1.31
CA ASP A 40 -4.75 -11.64 -2.53
C ASP A 40 -5.97 -10.89 -3.10
N GLU A 41 -7.18 -11.41 -2.92
CA GLU A 41 -8.39 -10.73 -3.38
C GLU A 41 -8.69 -9.48 -2.54
N ASP A 42 -8.53 -9.56 -1.22
CA ASP A 42 -8.77 -8.43 -0.32
C ASP A 42 -7.70 -7.36 -0.46
N ALA A 43 -6.44 -7.77 -0.63
CA ALA A 43 -5.35 -6.84 -0.93
C ALA A 43 -5.58 -6.10 -2.25
N LYS A 44 -6.08 -6.76 -3.30
CA LYS A 44 -6.45 -6.10 -4.56
C LYS A 44 -7.56 -5.08 -4.37
N LYS A 45 -8.62 -5.43 -3.62
CA LYS A 45 -9.74 -4.52 -3.33
C LYS A 45 -9.26 -3.27 -2.58
N LEU A 46 -8.45 -3.44 -1.54
CA LEU A 46 -7.90 -2.33 -0.75
C LEU A 46 -7.06 -1.38 -1.60
N VAL A 47 -6.19 -1.92 -2.46
CA VAL A 47 -5.37 -1.09 -3.36
C VAL A 47 -6.24 -0.36 -4.38
N ALA A 48 -7.23 -1.03 -4.97
CA ALA A 48 -8.15 -0.41 -5.93
C ALA A 48 -8.95 0.74 -5.29
N GLU A 49 -9.49 0.53 -4.08
CA GLU A 49 -10.19 1.60 -3.35
C GLU A 49 -9.26 2.78 -3.01
N ALA A 50 -8.02 2.50 -2.61
CA ALA A 50 -7.04 3.53 -2.33
C ALA A 50 -6.69 4.34 -3.59
N GLN A 51 -6.56 3.69 -4.74
CA GLN A 51 -6.33 4.33 -6.03
C GLN A 51 -7.51 5.21 -6.45
N GLU A 52 -8.74 4.72 -6.32
CA GLU A 52 -9.94 5.52 -6.62
C GLU A 52 -10.06 6.74 -5.70
N LYS A 53 -9.82 6.58 -4.39
CA LYS A 53 -9.76 7.71 -3.45
C LYS A 53 -8.64 8.70 -3.78
N ALA A 54 -7.46 8.22 -4.19
CA ALA A 54 -6.35 9.07 -4.59
C ALA A 54 -6.67 9.86 -5.87
N LYS A 55 -7.34 9.21 -6.85
CA LYS A 55 -7.82 9.84 -8.08
C LYS A 55 -8.85 10.93 -7.77
N ALA A 56 -9.85 10.63 -6.93
CA ALA A 56 -10.83 11.62 -6.49
C ALA A 56 -10.18 12.82 -5.77
N ARG A 57 -9.17 12.60 -4.93
CA ARG A 57 -8.39 13.70 -4.31
C ARG A 57 -7.63 14.54 -5.33
N ARG A 58 -7.14 13.93 -6.41
CA ARG A 58 -6.45 14.65 -7.49
C ARG A 58 -7.41 15.56 -8.25
N ASP A 59 -8.64 15.10 -8.47
CA ASP A 59 -9.68 15.88 -9.13
C ASP A 59 -10.16 17.03 -8.22
N VAL A 60 -10.29 16.81 -6.90
CA VAL A 60 -10.64 17.86 -5.93
C VAL A 60 -9.51 18.88 -5.71
N ARG A 61 -8.24 18.50 -5.91
CA ARG A 61 -7.08 19.40 -5.79
C ARG A 61 -6.87 20.30 -7.03
N SER A 62 -7.74 20.21 -8.03
CA SER A 62 -7.79 21.17 -9.14
C SER A 62 -8.98 22.17 -9.03
N PRO A 63 -9.04 23.07 -8.03
CA PRO A 63 -9.74 24.33 -8.17
C PRO A 63 -8.70 25.43 -8.38
N GLY A 64 -8.43 25.80 -9.64
CA GLY A 64 -7.63 26.98 -9.98
C GLY A 64 -6.43 26.70 -10.87
N SER A 65 -6.66 26.65 -12.18
CA SER A 65 -5.75 27.21 -13.18
C SER A 65 -6.46 28.37 -13.85
#